data_AF-A0A099ZVH5-F1
#
_entry.id   AF-A0A099ZVH5-F1
#
_cell.length_a   1.000
_cell.length_b   1.000
_cell.length_c   1.000
_cell.angle_alpha   90.00
_cell.angle_beta   90.00
_cell.angle_gamma   90.00
#
_symmetry.space_group_name_H-M   'P 1'
#
loop_
_entity.id
_entity.type
_entity.pdbx_description
1 polymer ?
#
loop_
_entity_poly.entity_id
_entity_poly.type
_entity_poly.pdbx_seq_one_letter_code
_entity_poly.pdbx_strand_id
1 'polypeptide(L)'
;RVLTLWFDYGHWPDVNEALVEGVKAIQIDTWLQVIPQLIARIDTPRPLVGRLIHQLLTDIGRYHPQALIYPLTVASKSTTTARHNAANKILKNMCEHSNTLVQQAMMVS
;
A
#
# COMPACT_ATOMS: atom_id res chain seq x y z
N ARG A 1 -1.61 17.21 -0.44
CA ARG A 1 -2.92 17.80 -0.83
C ARG A 1 -3.78 16.80 -1.63
N VAL A 2 -3.26 16.10 -2.64
CA VAL A 2 -4.03 15.06 -3.38
C VAL A 2 -4.46 13.88 -2.49
N LEU A 3 -3.58 13.35 -1.63
CA LEU A 3 -3.92 12.28 -0.69
C LEU A 3 -5.05 12.66 0.28
N THR A 4 -5.08 13.91 0.71
CA THR A 4 -6.14 14.44 1.58
C THR A 4 -7.48 14.39 0.87
N LEU A 5 -7.55 14.91 -0.38
CA LEU A 5 -8.77 14.85 -1.19
C LEU A 5 -9.20 13.41 -1.48
N TRP A 6 -8.24 12.53 -1.75
CA TRP A 6 -8.53 11.11 -1.93
C TRP A 6 -9.13 10.49 -0.65
N PHE A 7 -8.54 10.69 0.52
CA PHE A 7 -9.05 10.10 1.74
C PHE A 7 -10.39 10.69 2.18
N ASP A 8 -10.60 11.98 1.95
CA ASP A 8 -11.83 12.68 2.35
C ASP A 8 -12.99 12.38 1.38
N TYR A 9 -12.74 12.32 0.07
CA TYR A 9 -13.79 12.25 -0.96
C TYR A 9 -13.77 10.97 -1.82
N GLY A 10 -12.74 10.12 -1.73
CA GLY A 10 -12.61 8.91 -2.55
C GLY A 10 -13.59 7.78 -2.23
N HIS A 11 -14.54 8.01 -1.33
CA HIS A 11 -15.67 7.12 -1.09
C HIS A 11 -16.87 7.41 -2.01
N TRP A 12 -16.85 8.52 -2.74
CA TRP A 12 -17.85 8.86 -3.74
C TRP A 12 -17.48 8.16 -5.07
N PRO A 13 -18.38 7.40 -5.70
CA PRO A 13 -18.08 6.61 -6.90
C PRO A 13 -17.43 7.41 -8.04
N ASP A 14 -17.99 8.57 -8.38
CA ASP A 14 -17.50 9.42 -9.48
C ASP A 14 -16.08 9.94 -9.20
N VAL A 15 -15.80 10.28 -7.94
CA VAL A 15 -14.47 10.70 -7.50
C VAL A 15 -13.50 9.52 -7.51
N ASN A 16 -13.96 8.34 -7.09
CA ASN A 16 -13.15 7.13 -7.07
C ASN A 16 -12.71 6.74 -8.49
N GLU A 17 -13.57 6.84 -9.50
CA GLU A 17 -13.19 6.57 -10.90
C GLU A 17 -12.08 7.51 -11.38
N ALA A 18 -12.24 8.82 -11.15
CA ALA A 18 -11.21 9.80 -11.49
C ALA A 18 -9.89 9.55 -10.71
N LEU A 19 -9.97 9.11 -9.46
CA LEU A 19 -8.81 8.75 -8.64
C LEU A 19 -8.11 7.48 -9.15
N VAL A 20 -8.85 6.45 -9.59
CA VAL A 20 -8.27 5.23 -10.17
C VAL A 20 -7.38 5.60 -11.36
N GLU A 21 -7.89 6.41 -12.27
CA GLU A 21 -7.15 6.83 -13.46
C GLU A 21 -6.00 7.79 -13.11
N GLY A 22 -6.22 8.71 -12.18
CA GLY A 22 -5.16 9.60 -11.68
C GLY A 22 -4.00 8.85 -11.02
N VAL A 23 -4.29 7.79 -10.24
CA VAL A 23 -3.26 6.96 -9.61
C VAL A 23 -2.41 6.24 -10.67
N LYS A 24 -3.04 5.70 -11.72
CA LYS A 24 -2.33 5.01 -12.81
C LYS A 24 -1.48 5.95 -13.67
N ALA A 25 -1.89 7.21 -13.81
CA ALA A 25 -1.17 8.19 -14.63
C ALA A 25 0.13 8.71 -13.98
N ILE A 26 0.27 8.56 -12.65
CA ILE A 26 1.44 9.03 -11.91
C ILE A 26 2.52 7.95 -11.85
N GLN A 27 3.77 8.33 -12.07
CA GLN A 27 4.92 7.42 -11.99
C GLN A 27 5.06 6.82 -10.58
N ILE A 28 5.37 5.51 -10.53
CA ILE A 28 5.42 4.74 -9.27
C ILE A 28 6.37 5.35 -8.23
N ASP A 29 7.52 5.89 -8.67
CA ASP A 29 8.53 6.53 -7.81
C ASP A 29 7.98 7.72 -7.01
N THR A 30 6.99 8.43 -7.55
CA THR A 30 6.36 9.58 -6.89
C THR A 30 5.67 9.16 -5.60
N TRP A 31 5.20 7.91 -5.53
CA TRP A 31 4.48 7.39 -4.37
C TRP A 31 5.40 6.96 -3.22
N LEU A 32 6.71 6.82 -3.44
CA LEU A 32 7.66 6.38 -2.41
C LEU A 32 7.68 7.34 -1.21
N GLN A 33 7.60 8.65 -1.48
CA GLN A 33 7.62 9.68 -0.43
C GLN A 33 6.37 9.67 0.45
N VAL A 34 5.31 9.00 0.00
CA VAL A 34 4.01 8.98 0.70
C VAL A 34 3.62 7.61 1.27
N ILE A 35 4.54 6.65 1.25
CA ILE A 35 4.35 5.33 1.85
C ILE A 35 3.86 5.41 3.32
N PRO A 36 4.42 6.25 4.21
CA PRO A 36 3.95 6.33 5.60
C PRO A 36 2.46 6.68 5.71
N GLN A 37 1.95 7.58 4.86
CA GLN A 37 0.57 8.02 4.86
C GLN A 37 -0.37 6.92 4.33
N LEU A 38 0.07 6.16 3.31
CA LEU A 38 -0.68 5.01 2.80
C LEU A 38 -0.76 3.89 3.84
N ILE A 39 0.37 3.55 4.47
CA ILE A 39 0.43 2.53 5.53
C ILE A 39 -0.39 2.95 6.76
N ALA A 40 -0.42 4.24 7.11
CA ALA A 40 -1.26 4.76 8.19
C ALA A 40 -2.78 4.58 7.93
N ARG A 41 -3.18 4.22 6.71
CA ARG A 41 -4.57 4.02 6.29
C ARG A 41 -4.84 2.64 5.69
N ILE A 42 -3.92 1.70 5.82
CA ILE A 42 -4.02 0.34 5.28
C ILE A 42 -5.25 -0.43 5.80
N ASP A 43 -5.76 -0.06 6.98
CA ASP A 43 -6.91 -0.64 7.66
C ASP A 43 -8.16 0.24 7.63
N THR A 44 -8.24 1.17 6.66
CA THR A 44 -9.41 2.04 6.50
C THR A 44 -10.71 1.22 6.33
N PRO A 45 -11.80 1.57 7.03
CA PRO A 45 -13.09 0.90 6.87
C PRO A 45 -13.81 1.29 5.57
N ARG A 46 -13.28 2.26 4.81
CA ARG A 46 -13.87 2.73 3.54
C ARG A 46 -13.41 1.80 2.40
N PRO A 47 -14.26 0.95 1.82
CA PRO A 47 -13.82 -0.14 0.94
C PRO A 47 -13.19 0.36 -0.37
N LEU A 48 -13.73 1.42 -0.98
CA LEU A 48 -13.18 1.99 -2.22
C LEU A 48 -11.77 2.56 -2.01
N VAL A 49 -11.60 3.34 -0.93
CA VAL A 49 -10.31 3.91 -0.54
C VAL A 49 -9.31 2.80 -0.19
N GLY A 50 -9.74 1.82 0.62
CA GLY A 50 -8.89 0.69 1.02
C GLY A 50 -8.42 -0.13 -0.18
N ARG A 51 -9.31 -0.42 -1.13
CA ARG A 51 -8.96 -1.14 -2.36
C ARG A 51 -7.89 -0.42 -3.16
N LEU A 52 -8.02 0.90 -3.35
CA LEU A 52 -7.02 1.69 -4.06
C LEU A 52 -5.68 1.75 -3.32
N ILE A 53 -5.69 1.91 -1.99
CA ILE A 53 -4.46 1.89 -1.18
C ILE A 53 -3.76 0.53 -1.31
N HIS A 54 -4.50 -0.58 -1.17
CA HIS A 54 -3.94 -1.93 -1.26
C HIS A 54 -3.36 -2.22 -2.65
N GLN A 55 -4.05 -1.77 -3.71
CA GLN A 55 -3.57 -1.91 -5.08
C GLN A 55 -2.26 -1.13 -5.26
N LEU A 56 -2.25 0.16 -4.90
CA LEU A 56 -1.06 0.99 -5.02
C LEU A 56 0.13 0.45 -4.22
N LEU A 57 -0.08 0.01 -2.99
CA LEU A 57 0.97 -0.61 -2.18
C LEU A 57 1.46 -1.94 -2.78
N THR A 58 0.57 -2.72 -3.41
CA THR A 58 0.96 -3.94 -4.13
C THR A 58 1.83 -3.60 -5.33
N ASP A 59 1.46 -2.58 -6.10
CA ASP A 59 2.21 -2.12 -7.27
C ASP A 59 3.58 -1.57 -6.84
N ILE A 60 3.64 -0.70 -5.81
CA ILE A 60 4.91 -0.23 -5.24
C ILE A 60 5.76 -1.42 -4.79
N GLY A 61 5.17 -2.43 -4.15
CA GLY A 61 5.89 -3.62 -3.69
C GLY A 61 6.48 -4.47 -4.82
N ARG A 62 5.90 -4.40 -6.02
CA ARG A 62 6.46 -5.08 -7.21
C ARG A 62 7.67 -4.35 -7.78
N TYR A 63 7.68 -3.01 -7.79
CA TYR A 63 8.77 -2.21 -8.36
C TYR A 63 9.87 -1.87 -7.34
N HIS A 64 9.51 -1.67 -6.07
CA HIS A 64 10.39 -1.21 -4.97
C HIS A 64 10.13 -2.00 -3.68
N PRO A 65 10.30 -3.34 -3.67
CA PRO A 65 10.05 -4.16 -2.48
C PRO A 65 10.80 -3.66 -1.23
N GLN A 66 12.04 -3.21 -1.38
CA GLN A 66 12.87 -2.67 -0.29
C GLN A 66 12.25 -1.48 0.43
N ALA A 67 11.43 -0.66 -0.26
CA ALA A 67 10.76 0.50 0.34
C ALA A 67 9.58 0.09 1.24
N LEU A 68 9.04 -1.12 1.06
CA LEU A 68 7.85 -1.59 1.76
C LEU A 68 8.10 -2.69 2.79
N ILE A 69 9.24 -3.40 2.74
CA ILE A 69 9.56 -4.48 3.69
C ILE A 69 9.42 -4.03 5.13
N TYR A 70 10.10 -2.96 5.54
CA TYR A 70 10.06 -2.49 6.93
C TYR A 70 8.68 -1.95 7.34
N PRO A 71 8.06 -1.00 6.60
CA PRO A 71 6.74 -0.49 6.94
C PRO A 71 5.65 -1.57 7.03
N LEU A 72 5.65 -2.55 6.10
CA LEU A 72 4.67 -3.63 6.12
C LEU A 72 4.95 -4.65 7.21
N THR A 73 6.21 -4.96 7.53
CA THR A 73 6.57 -5.87 8.64
C THR A 73 6.17 -5.28 9.99
N VAL A 74 6.28 -3.96 10.16
CA VAL A 74 5.75 -3.29 11.35
C VAL A 74 4.22 -3.37 11.38
N ALA A 75 3.55 -3.08 10.27
CA ALA A 75 2.10 -3.14 10.18
C ALA A 75 1.54 -4.58 10.38
N SER A 76 2.28 -5.61 9.97
CA SER A 76 1.89 -7.01 10.16
C SER A 76 1.98 -7.48 11.61
N LYS A 77 2.67 -6.75 12.49
CA LYS A 77 2.68 -7.01 13.94
C LYS A 77 1.59 -6.26 14.71
N SER A 78 0.70 -5.55 14.00
CA SER A 78 -0.41 -4.81 14.61
C SER A 78 -1.38 -5.71 15.37
N THR A 79 -1.87 -5.24 16.52
CA THR A 79 -2.96 -5.89 17.29
C THR A 79 -4.33 -5.74 16.62
N THR A 80 -4.51 -4.69 15.79
CA THR A 80 -5.72 -4.54 14.96
C THR A 80 -5.76 -5.57 13.84
N THR A 81 -6.73 -6.48 13.87
CA THR A 81 -6.88 -7.59 12.92
C THR A 81 -6.96 -7.13 11.46
N ALA A 82 -7.70 -6.06 11.17
CA ALA A 82 -7.82 -5.52 9.80
C ALA A 82 -6.47 -5.08 9.24
N ARG A 83 -5.66 -4.39 10.06
CA ARG A 83 -4.32 -3.91 9.72
C ARG A 83 -3.34 -5.06 9.53
N HIS A 84 -3.35 -6.01 10.46
CA HIS A 84 -2.56 -7.24 10.40
C HIS A 84 -2.83 -8.00 9.09
N ASN A 85 -4.10 -8.27 8.79
CA ASN A 85 -4.51 -9.01 7.60
C ASN A 85 -4.14 -8.29 6.31
N ALA A 86 -4.38 -6.98 6.24
CA ALA A 86 -4.05 -6.19 5.05
C ALA A 86 -2.53 -6.15 4.79
N ALA A 87 -1.73 -5.92 5.84
CA ALA A 87 -0.28 -5.93 5.72
C ALA A 87 0.27 -7.28 5.27
N ASN A 88 -0.19 -8.38 5.89
CA ASN A 88 0.23 -9.73 5.52
C ASN A 88 -0.18 -10.12 4.10
N LYS A 89 -1.35 -9.69 3.63
CA LYS A 89 -1.78 -9.91 2.24
C LYS A 89 -0.83 -9.25 1.25
N ILE A 90 -0.45 -7.99 1.50
CA ILE A 90 0.47 -7.26 0.61
C ILE A 90 1.88 -7.83 0.68
N LEU A 91 2.38 -8.17 1.87
CA LEU A 91 3.67 -8.86 2.05
C LEU A 91 3.71 -10.17 1.26
N LYS A 92 2.67 -11.01 1.38
CA LYS A 92 2.60 -12.28 0.64
C LYS A 92 2.65 -12.05 -0.87
N ASN A 93 1.85 -11.12 -1.39
CA ASN A 93 1.90 -10.75 -2.80
C ASN A 93 3.30 -10.29 -3.22
N MET A 94 3.97 -9.48 -2.40
CA MET A 94 5.32 -9.00 -2.67
C MET A 94 6.33 -10.17 -2.71
N CYS A 95 6.25 -11.12 -1.78
CA CYS A 95 7.11 -12.31 -1.73
C CYS A 95 6.97 -13.19 -2.98
N GLU A 96 5.74 -13.37 -3.48
CA GLU A 96 5.48 -14.16 -4.69
C GLU A 96 6.15 -13.58 -5.95
N HIS A 97 6.33 -12.25 -6.00
CA HIS A 97 6.90 -11.56 -7.17
C HIS A 97 8.38 -11.18 -7.01
N SER A 98 8.90 -11.13 -5.78
CA SER A 98 10.26 -10.66 -5.45
C SER A 98 11.04 -11.67 -4.60
N ASN A 99 11.00 -12.94 -5.00
CA ASN A 99 11.48 -14.07 -4.20
C ASN A 99 12.97 -13.92 -3.79
N THR A 100 13.82 -13.36 -4.65
CA THR A 100 15.26 -13.19 -4.37
C THR A 100 15.56 -12.08 -3.36
N LEU A 101 14.75 -11.01 -3.33
CA LEU A 101 15.03 -9.80 -2.55
C LEU A 101 14.41 -9.86 -1.14
N VAL A 102 13.27 -10.54 -0.99
CA VAL A 102 12.69 -10.84 0.32
C VAL A 102 13.58 -11.78 1.13
N GLN A 103 14.13 -12.81 0.48
CA GLN A 103 15.09 -13.73 1.11
C GLN A 103 16.32 -12.98 1.65
N GLN A 104 16.84 -12.01 0.91
CA GLN A 104 17.98 -11.19 1.35
C GLN A 104 17.60 -10.22 2.48
N ALA A 105 16.44 -9.57 2.43
CA ALA A 105 16.02 -8.63 3.47
C ALA A 105 15.70 -9.30 4.80
N MET A 106 15.16 -10.53 4.80
CA MET A 106 14.93 -11.30 6.03
C MET A 106 16.23 -11.77 6.70
N MET A 107 17.34 -11.86 5.96
CA MET A 107 18.64 -12.30 6.49
C MET A 107 19.38 -11.19 7.27
N VAL A 108 18.99 -9.92 7.07
CA VAL A 108 19.63 -8.73 7.66
C VAL A 108 18.78 -8.10 8.77
N SER A 109 17.59 -8.65 9.07
CA SER A 109 16.64 -8.15 10.06
C SER A 109 16.65 -8.94 11.36
#